data_AF-A0A9E4MDS5-F1
#
_entry.id   AF-A0A9E4MDS5-F1
#
_cell.length_a   1.000
_cell.length_b   1.000
_cell.length_c   1.000
_cell.angle_alpha   90.00
_cell.angle_beta   90.00
_cell.angle_gamma   90.00
#
_symmetry.space_group_name_H-M   'P 1'
#
loop_
_entity.id
_entity.type
_entity.pdbx_description
1 polymer ?
#
loop_
_entity_poly.entity_id
_entity_poly.type
_entity_poly.pdbx_seq_one_letter_code
_entity_poly.pdbx_strand_id
1 'polypeptide(L)'
;MNRASRGRGSVQLRSLMPWLVLAFLVWLVGYPLLVVAAEAFGIGGPDADGPTTEAFRSFFTRADEWNAMWRTLWISVLSTLAAAAIGVPLGFLFERNEIPGRRLLGALVALPVALPPLVGVIAFLFLYGESGLAARGLQTLGGSPGRGRSSWSTRTRCTSTSTCSRGRGCRGRTELPSKPRRVWARAGRRSCSA
;
A
#
# COMPACT_ATOMS: atom_id res chain seq x y z
N MET A 1 54.48 28.48 28.65
CA MET A 1 53.30 27.84 29.30
C MET A 1 52.28 27.38 28.25
N ASN A 2 51.69 26.21 28.48
CA ASN A 2 50.42 25.68 27.94
C ASN A 2 50.31 25.18 26.47
N ARG A 3 50.61 23.88 26.27
CA ARG A 3 50.20 23.08 25.09
C ARG A 3 49.27 21.88 25.42
N ALA A 4 48.82 21.72 26.66
CA ALA A 4 48.32 20.44 27.17
C ALA A 4 46.79 20.20 27.12
N SER A 5 45.96 21.12 26.60
CA SER A 5 44.49 20.97 26.65
C SER A 5 43.80 20.52 25.36
N ARG A 6 44.51 20.42 24.21
CA ARG A 6 43.86 20.14 22.91
C ARG A 6 43.43 18.69 22.67
N GLY A 7 43.87 17.72 23.49
CA GLY A 7 43.59 16.30 23.27
C GLY A 7 42.34 15.73 23.95
N ARG A 8 41.68 16.48 24.85
CA ARG A 8 40.60 15.93 25.70
C ARG A 8 39.18 16.21 25.16
N GLY A 9 39.00 17.29 24.39
CA GLY A 9 37.69 17.68 23.84
C GLY A 9 37.23 16.84 22.64
N SER A 10 38.15 16.25 21.86
CA SER A 10 37.80 15.46 20.67
C SER A 10 37.29 14.05 21.01
N VAL A 11 37.76 13.46 22.12
CA VAL A 11 37.29 12.14 22.60
C VAL A 11 35.89 12.26 23.21
N GLN A 12 35.61 13.35 23.94
CA GLN A 12 34.28 13.63 24.49
C GLN A 12 33.24 13.87 23.37
N LEU A 13 33.58 14.66 22.35
CA LEU A 13 32.66 14.98 21.24
C LEU A 13 32.34 13.75 20.37
N ARG A 14 33.33 12.88 20.12
CA ARG A 14 33.13 11.62 19.38
C ARG A 14 32.29 10.60 20.17
N SER A 15 32.34 10.64 21.51
CA SER A 15 31.50 9.80 22.36
C SER A 15 30.09 10.34 22.56
N LEU A 16 29.86 11.67 22.45
CA LEU A 16 28.54 12.29 22.58
C LEU A 16 27.70 12.16 21.31
N MET A 17 28.35 12.17 20.15
CA MET A 17 27.71 12.05 18.84
C MET A 17 26.80 10.81 18.69
N PRO A 18 27.18 9.58 19.06
CA PRO A 18 26.28 8.42 18.96
C PRO A 18 25.07 8.51 19.89
N TRP A 19 25.22 9.07 21.10
CA TRP A 19 24.08 9.25 22.01
C TRP A 19 23.08 10.29 21.51
N LEU A 20 23.58 11.37 20.90
CA LEU A 20 22.72 12.40 20.30
C LEU A 20 21.99 11.84 19.07
N VAL A 21 22.68 11.07 18.22
CA VAL A 21 22.06 10.37 17.08
C VAL A 21 21.02 9.35 17.54
N LEU A 22 21.32 8.56 18.59
CA LEU A 22 20.37 7.61 19.16
C LEU A 22 19.15 8.30 19.75
N ALA A 23 19.34 9.38 20.52
CA ALA A 23 18.24 10.16 21.07
C ALA A 23 17.36 10.76 19.97
N PHE A 24 17.97 11.28 18.90
CA PHE A 24 17.25 11.79 17.74
C PHE A 24 16.49 10.68 17.00
N LEU A 25 17.09 9.50 16.80
CA LEU A 25 16.45 8.36 16.14
C LEU A 25 15.29 7.79 16.98
N VAL A 26 15.50 7.66 18.29
CA VAL A 26 14.45 7.25 19.24
C VAL A 26 13.33 8.28 19.28
N TRP A 27 13.65 9.57 19.21
CA TRP A 27 12.61 10.59 19.14
C TRP A 27 11.85 10.54 17.81
N LEU A 28 12.55 10.39 16.67
CA LEU A 28 11.96 10.30 15.34
C LEU A 28 11.01 9.10 15.19
N VAL A 29 11.37 7.93 15.74
CA VAL A 29 10.57 6.70 15.67
C VAL A 29 9.59 6.60 16.84
N GLY A 30 10.03 7.00 18.03
CA GLY A 30 9.24 6.91 19.26
C GLY A 30 8.10 7.91 19.31
N TYR A 31 8.25 9.12 18.77
CA TYR A 31 7.16 10.10 18.71
C TYR A 31 5.94 9.59 17.93
N PRO A 32 6.05 9.15 16.64
CA PRO A 32 4.90 8.61 15.93
C PRO A 32 4.38 7.32 16.56
N LEU A 33 5.24 6.49 17.15
CA LEU A 33 4.81 5.28 17.86
C LEU A 33 3.96 5.63 19.10
N LEU A 34 4.37 6.66 19.86
CA LEU A 34 3.62 7.16 21.01
C LEU A 34 2.29 7.78 20.59
N VAL A 35 2.25 8.52 19.47
CA VAL A 35 1.00 9.05 18.91
C VAL A 35 0.05 7.91 18.53
N VAL A 36 0.53 6.92 17.78
CA VAL A 36 -0.28 5.74 17.40
C VAL A 36 -0.75 4.97 18.64
N ALA A 37 0.08 4.83 19.67
CA ALA A 37 -0.30 4.19 20.92
C ALA A 37 -1.36 5.01 21.67
N ALA A 38 -1.20 6.33 21.77
CA ALA A 38 -2.16 7.21 22.41
C ALA A 38 -3.53 7.15 21.70
N GLU A 39 -3.53 7.20 20.37
CA GLU A 39 -4.73 7.02 19.53
C GLU A 39 -5.37 5.65 19.75
N ALA A 40 -4.59 4.58 19.87
CA ALA A 40 -5.10 3.23 20.15
C ALA A 40 -5.81 3.11 21.51
N PHE A 41 -5.45 3.94 22.49
CA PHE A 41 -6.12 4.04 23.79
C PHE A 41 -7.23 5.10 23.83
N GLY A 42 -7.56 5.74 22.70
CA GLY A 42 -8.57 6.79 22.61
C GLY A 42 -8.11 8.12 23.22
N ILE A 43 -6.81 8.40 23.26
CA ILE A 43 -6.24 9.65 23.77
C ILE A 43 -5.58 10.38 22.60
N GLY A 44 -6.27 11.39 22.03
CA GLY A 44 -5.70 12.26 20.98
C GLY A 44 -6.49 12.31 19.66
N GLY A 45 -7.43 11.38 19.46
CA GLY A 45 -8.24 11.33 18.24
C GLY A 45 -9.30 12.44 18.15
N PRO A 46 -9.70 12.88 16.94
CA PRO A 46 -10.73 13.91 16.75
C PRO A 46 -12.10 13.58 17.37
N ASP A 47 -12.39 12.29 17.55
CA ASP A 47 -13.65 11.74 18.09
C ASP A 47 -13.41 11.00 19.43
N ALA A 48 -12.32 11.30 20.14
CA ALA A 48 -11.96 10.64 21.38
C ALA A 48 -12.83 11.12 22.56
N ASP A 49 -13.89 10.36 22.88
CA ASP A 49 -14.76 10.61 24.04
C ASP A 49 -14.14 10.19 25.40
N GLY A 50 -12.82 10.01 25.46
CA GLY A 50 -12.05 9.60 26.64
C GLY A 50 -11.19 8.35 26.38
N PRO A 51 -10.40 7.91 27.39
CA PRO A 51 -9.59 6.70 27.28
C PRO A 51 -10.52 5.49 27.12
N THR A 52 -10.63 4.97 25.89
CA THR A 52 -11.55 3.90 25.53
C THR A 52 -10.77 2.66 25.13
N THR A 53 -11.14 1.51 25.69
CA THR A 53 -10.57 0.19 25.36
C THR A 53 -11.30 -0.52 24.23
N GLU A 54 -12.27 0.17 23.60
CA GLU A 54 -13.15 -0.39 22.58
C GLU A 54 -12.39 -0.69 21.28
N ALA A 55 -11.39 0.11 20.92
CA ALA A 55 -10.52 -0.15 19.78
C ALA A 55 -9.87 -1.53 19.91
N PHE A 56 -9.23 -1.82 21.05
CA PHE A 56 -8.61 -3.12 21.31
C PHE A 56 -9.64 -4.25 21.26
N ARG A 57 -10.82 -4.09 21.89
CA ARG A 57 -11.88 -5.10 21.85
C ARG A 57 -12.39 -5.37 20.43
N SER A 58 -12.52 -4.33 19.60
CA SER A 58 -12.97 -4.45 18.22
C SER A 58 -11.97 -5.23 17.34
N PHE A 59 -10.66 -5.09 17.56
CA PHE A 59 -9.64 -5.86 16.85
C PHE A 59 -9.70 -7.36 17.18
N PHE A 60 -9.98 -7.74 18.43
CA PHE A 60 -10.04 -9.15 18.84
C PHE A 60 -11.37 -9.84 18.51
N THR A 61 -12.46 -9.08 18.38
CA THR A 61 -13.80 -9.66 18.15
C THR A 61 -14.11 -9.89 16.68
N ARG A 62 -13.41 -9.22 15.77
CA ARG A 62 -13.68 -9.32 14.35
C ARG A 62 -12.79 -10.36 13.67
N ALA A 63 -13.44 -11.34 13.03
CA ALA A 63 -12.78 -12.47 12.38
C ALA A 63 -12.02 -12.08 11.10
N ASP A 64 -12.38 -10.97 10.45
CA ASP A 64 -11.77 -10.54 9.20
C ASP A 64 -10.31 -10.07 9.41
N GLU A 65 -10.04 -9.37 10.51
CA GLU A 65 -8.73 -8.90 10.93
C GLU A 65 -7.79 -10.09 11.19
N TRP A 66 -8.30 -11.15 11.83
CA TRP A 66 -7.53 -12.37 12.08
C TRP A 66 -7.19 -13.12 10.80
N ASN A 67 -8.17 -13.22 9.88
CA ASN A 67 -7.95 -13.81 8.57
C ASN A 67 -6.93 -13.02 7.74
N ALA A 68 -6.96 -11.69 7.81
CA ALA A 68 -5.98 -10.84 7.14
C ALA A 68 -4.57 -11.07 7.68
N MET A 69 -4.40 -11.12 9.01
CA MET A 69 -3.11 -11.38 9.65
C MET A 69 -2.53 -12.75 9.25
N TRP A 70 -3.37 -13.79 9.23
CA TRP A 70 -2.91 -15.12 8.82
C TRP A 70 -2.49 -15.16 7.34
N ARG A 71 -3.25 -14.48 6.46
CA ARG A 71 -2.93 -14.40 5.03
C ARG A 71 -1.60 -13.69 4.79
N THR A 72 -1.34 -12.56 5.47
CA THR A 72 -0.07 -11.84 5.29
C THR A 72 1.11 -12.62 5.84
N LEU A 73 0.95 -13.35 6.95
CA LEU A 73 1.98 -14.24 7.49
C LEU A 73 2.29 -15.39 6.51
N TRP A 74 1.25 -16.03 5.96
CA TRP A 74 1.43 -17.10 4.98
C TRP A 74 2.14 -16.60 3.72
N ILE A 75 1.71 -15.45 3.19
CA ILE A 75 2.30 -14.84 2.00
C ILE A 75 3.76 -14.43 2.24
N SER A 76 4.09 -13.86 3.40
CA SER A 76 5.46 -13.45 3.71
C SER A 76 6.40 -14.65 3.82
N VAL A 77 5.99 -15.71 4.53
CA VAL A 77 6.77 -16.95 4.64
C VAL A 77 6.98 -17.59 3.27
N LEU A 78 5.91 -17.73 2.48
CA LEU A 78 6.01 -18.32 1.14
C LEU A 78 6.91 -17.48 0.22
N SER A 79 6.80 -16.16 0.29
CA SER A 79 7.64 -15.22 -0.47
C SER A 79 9.11 -15.32 -0.07
N THR A 80 9.43 -15.34 1.22
CA THR A 80 10.80 -15.49 1.72
C THR A 80 11.40 -16.84 1.32
N LEU A 81 10.63 -17.93 1.44
CA LEU A 81 11.11 -19.25 1.03
C LEU A 81 11.34 -19.33 -0.48
N ALA A 82 10.43 -18.81 -1.30
CA ALA A 82 10.60 -18.75 -2.75
C ALA A 82 11.81 -17.89 -3.15
N ALA A 83 11.98 -16.73 -2.52
CA ALA A 83 13.12 -15.84 -2.75
C ALA A 83 14.44 -16.51 -2.34
N ALA A 84 14.48 -17.20 -1.20
CA ALA A 84 15.67 -17.94 -0.76
C ALA A 84 15.97 -19.12 -1.68
N ALA A 85 14.95 -19.89 -2.08
CA ALA A 85 15.09 -21.05 -2.95
C ALA A 85 15.67 -20.69 -4.33
N ILE A 86 15.43 -19.47 -4.83
CA ILE A 86 16.00 -18.99 -6.10
C ILE A 86 17.31 -18.23 -5.87
N GLY A 87 17.34 -17.34 -4.87
CA GLY A 87 18.47 -16.44 -4.61
C GLY A 87 19.71 -17.15 -4.06
N VAL A 88 19.53 -18.13 -3.17
CA VAL A 88 20.64 -18.91 -2.60
C VAL A 88 21.41 -19.69 -3.66
N PRO A 89 20.78 -20.53 -4.52
CA PRO A 89 21.52 -21.22 -5.57
C PRO A 89 22.09 -20.25 -6.58
N LEU A 90 21.39 -19.15 -6.92
CA LEU A 90 21.93 -18.15 -7.83
C LEU A 90 23.20 -17.50 -7.28
N GLY A 91 23.21 -17.09 -6.01
CA GLY A 91 24.40 -16.56 -5.34
C GLY A 91 25.53 -17.58 -5.26
N PHE A 92 25.21 -18.83 -4.93
CA PHE A 92 26.19 -19.92 -4.88
C PHE A 92 26.83 -20.21 -6.25
N LEU A 93 26.04 -20.19 -7.34
CA LEU A 93 26.55 -20.34 -8.70
C LEU A 93 27.46 -19.17 -9.11
N PHE A 94 27.11 -17.94 -8.72
CA PHE A 94 27.89 -16.73 -9.05
C PHE A 94 29.26 -16.68 -8.36
N GLU A 95 29.36 -17.25 -7.15
CA GLU A 95 30.62 -17.32 -6.40
C GLU A 95 31.49 -18.49 -6.89
N ARG A 96 30.89 -19.64 -7.18
CA ARG A 96 31.65 -20.88 -7.45
C ARG A 96 32.02 -21.10 -8.91
N ASN A 97 31.29 -20.54 -9.87
CA ASN A 97 31.58 -20.69 -11.29
C ASN A 97 32.10 -19.39 -11.90
N GLU A 98 33.20 -19.47 -12.66
CA GLU A 98 33.66 -18.37 -13.51
C GLU A 98 32.80 -18.28 -14.77
N ILE A 99 31.59 -17.74 -14.62
CA ILE A 99 30.64 -17.60 -15.73
C ILE A 99 31.20 -16.56 -16.73
N PRO A 100 31.42 -16.92 -18.01
CA PRO A 100 31.80 -15.96 -19.03
C PRO A 100 30.67 -14.93 -19.18
N GLY A 101 30.96 -13.65 -18.91
CA GLY A 101 29.95 -12.58 -18.95
C GLY A 101 29.33 -12.21 -17.58
N ARG A 102 29.94 -12.59 -16.45
CA ARG A 102 29.50 -12.19 -15.09
C ARG A 102 29.14 -10.71 -14.92
N ARG A 103 29.85 -9.79 -15.61
CA ARG A 103 29.54 -8.35 -15.59
C ARG A 103 28.18 -8.03 -16.22
N LEU A 104 27.84 -8.67 -17.34
CA LEU A 104 26.57 -8.48 -18.03
C LEU A 104 25.42 -9.09 -17.22
N LEU A 105 25.60 -10.31 -16.70
CA LEU A 105 24.60 -10.96 -15.84
C LEU A 105 24.35 -10.16 -14.55
N GLY A 106 25.42 -9.67 -13.91
CA GLY A 106 25.31 -8.78 -12.75
C GLY A 106 24.56 -7.49 -13.07
N ALA A 107 24.81 -6.89 -14.24
CA ALA A 107 24.07 -5.71 -14.69
C ALA A 107 22.59 -6.01 -14.96
N LEU A 108 22.26 -7.16 -15.57
CA LEU A 108 20.86 -7.58 -15.78
C LEU A 108 20.10 -7.82 -14.47
N VAL A 109 20.76 -8.38 -13.44
CA VAL A 109 20.15 -8.59 -12.12
C VAL A 109 20.02 -7.28 -11.33
N ALA A 110 21.00 -6.38 -11.46
CA ALA A 110 20.96 -5.07 -10.82
C ALA A 110 19.94 -4.12 -11.49
N LEU A 111 19.68 -4.28 -12.79
CA LEU A 111 18.75 -3.45 -13.54
C LEU A 111 17.36 -3.36 -12.88
N PRO A 112 16.63 -4.46 -12.58
CA PRO A 112 15.32 -4.38 -11.94
C PRO A 112 15.36 -3.86 -10.50
N VAL A 113 16.49 -3.98 -9.80
CA VAL A 113 16.68 -3.41 -8.46
C VAL A 113 16.87 -1.90 -8.54
N ALA A 114 17.53 -1.41 -9.59
CA ALA A 114 17.67 0.02 -9.86
C ALA A 114 16.37 0.65 -10.41
N LEU A 115 15.51 -0.15 -11.04
CA LEU A 115 14.18 0.31 -11.46
C LEU A 115 13.33 0.65 -10.22
N PRO A 116 12.58 1.76 -10.26
CA PRO A 116 11.63 2.07 -9.21
C PRO A 116 10.63 0.91 -8.99
N PRO A 117 10.24 0.62 -7.74
CA PRO A 117 9.31 -0.48 -7.44
C PRO A 117 7.97 -0.33 -8.17
N LEU A 118 7.58 0.90 -8.50
CA LEU A 118 6.40 1.23 -9.30
C LEU A 118 6.40 0.51 -10.66
N VAL A 119 7.55 0.44 -11.33
CA VAL A 119 7.67 -0.18 -12.67
C VAL A 119 7.36 -1.68 -12.59
N GLY A 120 7.82 -2.34 -11.53
CA GLY A 120 7.51 -3.75 -11.27
C GLY A 120 6.00 -3.99 -11.11
N VAL A 121 5.33 -3.14 -10.30
CA VAL A 121 3.87 -3.23 -10.10
C VAL A 121 3.11 -3.03 -11.41
N ILE A 122 3.49 -2.03 -12.21
CA ILE A 122 2.84 -1.74 -13.51
C ILE A 122 3.06 -2.91 -14.49
N ALA A 123 4.27 -3.49 -14.52
CA ALA A 123 4.57 -4.64 -15.36
C ALA A 123 3.70 -5.85 -14.99
N PHE A 124 3.54 -6.16 -13.70
CA PHE A 124 2.64 -7.22 -13.26
C PHE A 124 1.17 -6.92 -13.58
N LEU A 125 0.73 -5.67 -13.43
CA LEU A 125 -0.62 -5.26 -13.79
C LEU A 125 -0.91 -5.44 -15.29
N PHE A 126 0.04 -5.09 -16.16
CA PHE A 126 -0.10 -5.33 -17.60
C PHE A 126 0.02 -6.81 -17.98
N LEU A 127 0.82 -7.58 -17.24
CA LEU A 127 0.98 -9.01 -17.46
C LEU A 127 -0.31 -9.77 -17.13
N TYR A 128 -0.89 -9.50 -15.96
CA TYR A 128 -2.10 -10.15 -15.44
C TYR A 128 -3.42 -9.42 -15.78
N GLY A 129 -3.36 -8.28 -16.47
CA GLY A 129 -4.57 -7.55 -16.87
C GLY A 129 -5.43 -8.32 -17.86
N GLU A 130 -6.72 -7.97 -17.95
CA GLU A 130 -7.73 -8.60 -18.84
C GLU A 130 -7.28 -8.70 -20.31
N SER A 131 -6.56 -7.70 -20.81
CA SER A 131 -6.00 -7.70 -22.17
C SER A 131 -4.48 -7.97 -22.21
N GLY A 132 -3.91 -8.41 -21.10
CA GLY A 132 -2.49 -8.62 -20.89
C GLY A 132 -1.91 -9.82 -21.62
N LEU A 133 -0.58 -9.91 -21.60
CA LEU A 133 0.17 -11.01 -22.24
C LEU A 133 -0.22 -12.38 -21.66
N ALA A 134 -0.44 -12.48 -20.34
CA ALA A 134 -0.83 -13.74 -19.72
C ALA A 134 -2.26 -14.16 -20.12
N ALA A 135 -3.21 -13.22 -20.10
CA ALA A 135 -4.59 -13.48 -20.51
C ALA A 135 -4.69 -13.89 -21.99
N ARG A 136 -3.92 -13.25 -22.88
CA ARG A 136 -3.85 -13.61 -24.30
C ARG A 136 -3.16 -14.97 -24.51
N GLY A 137 -2.05 -15.21 -23.81
CA GLY A 137 -1.32 -16.49 -23.88
C GLY A 137 -2.18 -17.66 -23.44
N LEU A 138 -2.97 -17.48 -22.38
CA LEU A 138 -3.91 -18.48 -21.91
C LEU A 138 -5.07 -18.70 -22.89
N GLN A 139 -5.54 -17.66 -23.58
CA GLN A 139 -6.57 -17.79 -24.63
C GLN A 139 -6.06 -18.54 -25.87
N THR A 140 -4.78 -18.36 -26.23
CA THR A 140 -4.17 -19.06 -27.37
C THR A 140 -3.87 -20.53 -27.07
N LEU A 141 -3.52 -20.87 -25.82
CA LEU A 141 -3.23 -22.25 -25.41
C LEU A 141 -4.47 -23.01 -24.93
N GLY A 142 -5.45 -22.31 -24.36
CA GLY A 142 -6.59 -22.88 -23.65
C GLY A 142 -7.84 -23.11 -24.49
N GLY A 143 -7.88 -22.72 -25.77
CA GLY A 143 -9.03 -22.95 -26.65
C GLY A 143 -10.32 -22.35 -26.10
N SER A 144 -10.61 -21.09 -26.45
CA SER A 144 -11.79 -20.28 -26.12
C SER A 144 -12.94 -20.97 -25.34
N PRO A 145 -13.28 -20.46 -24.15
CA PRO A 145 -14.67 -20.14 -23.85
C PRO A 145 -14.85 -18.63 -23.96
N GLY A 146 -15.80 -18.24 -24.80
CA GLY A 146 -16.06 -16.86 -25.16
C GLY A 146 -16.41 -15.96 -23.97
N ARG A 147 -15.87 -14.74 -24.05
CA ARG A 147 -16.51 -13.46 -23.74
C ARG A 147 -17.47 -13.46 -22.53
N GLY A 148 -16.92 -13.23 -21.35
CA GLY A 148 -17.59 -12.36 -20.39
C GLY A 148 -17.30 -10.91 -20.81
N ARG A 149 -18.18 -10.28 -21.60
CA ARG A 149 -18.23 -8.81 -21.62
C ARG A 149 -18.54 -8.41 -20.18
N SER A 150 -17.52 -8.08 -19.40
CA SER A 150 -17.77 -7.43 -18.12
C SER A 150 -18.35 -6.06 -18.49
N SER A 151 -19.68 -5.97 -18.44
CA SER A 151 -20.41 -4.73 -18.41
C SER A 151 -20.09 -4.03 -17.08
N TRP A 152 -18.84 -3.63 -16.89
CA TRP A 152 -18.54 -2.44 -16.12
C TRP A 152 -18.85 -1.24 -17.01
N SER A 153 -20.09 -1.22 -17.56
CA SER A 153 -20.82 0.02 -17.63
C SER A 153 -20.75 0.58 -16.23
N THR A 154 -19.99 1.65 -16.08
CA THR A 154 -20.32 2.75 -15.19
C THR A 154 -21.74 2.58 -14.66
N ARG A 155 -21.87 1.93 -13.50
CA ARG A 155 -23.03 2.14 -12.65
C ARG A 155 -22.78 3.50 -12.03
N THR A 156 -22.77 4.54 -12.88
CA THR A 156 -23.10 5.90 -12.50
C THR A 156 -24.44 5.73 -11.83
N ARG A 157 -24.40 5.72 -10.50
CA ARG A 157 -25.58 5.76 -9.69
C ARG A 157 -26.29 7.02 -10.14
N CYS A 158 -27.37 6.89 -10.91
CA CYS A 158 -28.26 8.00 -11.20
C CYS A 158 -28.88 8.41 -9.87
N THR A 159 -28.19 9.26 -9.12
CA THR A 159 -28.81 10.10 -8.11
C THR A 159 -29.54 11.21 -8.86
N SER A 160 -30.61 10.85 -9.57
CA SER A 160 -31.45 11.81 -10.29
C SER A 160 -32.71 12.06 -9.47
N THR A 161 -32.84 13.29 -8.99
CA THR A 161 -34.13 14.00 -9.14
C THR A 161 -33.98 14.94 -10.34
N SER A 162 -33.70 14.40 -11.51
CA SER A 162 -33.72 15.16 -12.77
C SER A 162 -34.58 14.43 -13.78
N THR A 163 -35.68 15.09 -14.12
CA THR A 163 -36.71 14.66 -15.05
C THR A 163 -36.11 14.33 -16.42
N CYS A 164 -36.34 13.10 -16.87
CA CYS A 164 -35.88 12.60 -18.16
C CYS A 164 -36.80 13.12 -19.27
N SER A 165 -36.46 14.27 -19.87
CA SER A 165 -37.06 14.69 -21.14
C SER A 165 -36.28 14.08 -22.30
N ARG A 166 -36.98 13.31 -23.13
CA ARG A 166 -36.48 12.65 -24.34
C ARG A 166 -35.61 13.59 -25.19
N GLY A 167 -34.41 13.11 -25.54
CA GLY A 167 -33.66 13.58 -26.71
C GLY A 167 -33.03 14.97 -26.59
N ARG A 168 -31.89 15.06 -25.90
CA ARG A 168 -30.68 15.83 -26.30
C ARG A 168 -29.63 15.72 -25.18
N GLY A 169 -28.38 15.46 -25.56
CA GLY A 169 -27.29 15.10 -24.66
C GLY A 169 -27.05 16.10 -23.52
N CYS A 170 -26.72 15.54 -22.35
CA CYS A 170 -26.34 16.29 -21.16
C CYS A 170 -25.02 17.03 -21.41
N ARG A 171 -25.13 18.33 -21.71
CA ARG A 171 -24.00 19.27 -21.69
C ARG A 171 -23.77 19.65 -20.22
N GLY A 172 -22.76 19.07 -19.59
CA GLY A 172 -22.38 19.40 -18.21
C GLY A 172 -21.90 20.84 -18.13
N ARG A 173 -22.72 21.72 -17.54
CA ARG A 173 -22.37 23.08 -17.14
C ARG A 173 -21.90 23.00 -15.69
N THR A 174 -20.64 23.35 -15.45
CA THR A 174 -20.07 23.50 -14.11
C THR A 174 -20.66 24.74 -13.46
N GLU A 175 -21.69 24.57 -12.64
CA GLU A 175 -22.10 25.58 -11.66
C GLU A 175 -22.11 24.91 -10.28
N LEU A 176 -21.14 25.27 -9.43
CA LEU A 176 -21.21 25.06 -8.00
C LEU A 176 -22.23 26.05 -7.42
N PRO A 177 -23.15 25.61 -6.54
CA PRO A 177 -23.71 26.48 -5.53
C PRO A 177 -23.30 26.00 -4.14
N SER A 178 -22.63 26.90 -3.43
CA SER A 178 -22.44 26.91 -1.99
C SER A 178 -23.78 27.13 -1.28
N LYS A 179 -24.28 26.18 -0.45
CA LYS A 179 -25.03 26.42 0.82
C LYS A 179 -25.62 25.12 1.46
N PRO A 180 -26.05 25.16 2.74
CA PRO A 180 -25.74 24.11 3.72
C PRO A 180 -26.85 23.10 4.02
N ARG A 181 -26.39 21.96 4.56
CA ARG A 181 -27.11 20.78 5.05
C ARG A 181 -28.14 21.10 6.16
N ARG A 182 -29.44 21.20 5.86
CA ARG A 182 -30.53 21.05 6.86
C ARG A 182 -31.87 20.59 6.27
N VAL A 183 -31.93 19.58 5.41
CA VAL A 183 -33.21 18.96 5.00
C VAL A 183 -33.00 17.47 4.65
N TRP A 184 -32.75 16.61 5.65
CA TRP A 184 -32.77 15.15 5.47
C TRP A 184 -33.61 14.45 6.55
N ALA A 185 -34.65 15.13 7.04
CA ALA A 185 -35.68 14.53 7.87
C ALA A 185 -36.98 14.46 7.05
N ARG A 186 -37.46 13.23 6.82
CA ARG A 186 -38.71 12.84 6.13
C ARG A 186 -38.68 12.76 4.60
N ALA A 187 -38.31 11.58 4.11
CA ALA A 187 -39.00 10.85 3.03
C ALA A 187 -38.29 9.49 2.94
N GLY A 188 -38.84 8.40 3.46
CA GLY A 188 -40.12 7.86 3.04
C GLY A 188 -39.82 6.63 2.18
N ARG A 189 -39.70 5.47 2.83
CA ARG A 189 -39.71 4.15 2.20
C ARG A 189 -40.89 4.09 1.23
N ARG A 190 -40.67 3.85 -0.06
CA ARG A 190 -41.64 3.17 -0.94
C ARG A 190 -40.92 2.39 -2.03
N SER A 191 -41.22 1.10 -2.04
CA SER A 191 -41.05 0.15 -3.13
C SER A 191 -41.80 0.58 -4.41
N CYS A 192 -41.31 0.11 -5.56
CA CYS A 192 -42.03 -0.42 -6.74
C CYS A 192 -40.96 -0.60 -7.85
N SER A 193 -40.58 -1.79 -8.34
CA SER A 193 -41.29 -2.83 -9.09
C SER A 193 -41.92 -2.35 -10.41
N ALA A 194 -41.19 -2.53 -11.50
CA ALA A 194 -41.55 -3.13 -12.80
C ALA A 194 -40.59 -2.59 -13.87
#